data_AF-A0A545AQY6-F1
#
_entry.id   AF-A0A545AQY6-F1
#
_cell.length_a   1.000
_cell.length_b   1.000
_cell.length_c   1.000
_cell.angle_alpha   90.00
_cell.angle_beta   90.00
_cell.angle_gamma   90.00
#
_symmetry.space_group_name_H-M   'P 1'
#
loop_
_entity.id
_entity.type
_entity.pdbx_description
1 polymer ?
#
loop_
_entity_poly.entity_id
_entity_poly.type
_entity_poly.pdbx_seq_one_letter_code
_entity_poly.pdbx_strand_id
1 'polypeptide(L)'
;MPETALATSFALLTATSTGVGGAALARLIVLAFVAGAVLWFAWRLSLRKNPYTACRSCKGHGMKHGRVFTRAMRHCGGCGGSGHVLRVGARDHR
;
A
#
# COMPACT_ATOMS: atom_id res chain seq x y z
N MET A 1 -59.26 -4.65 -5.64
CA MET A 1 -58.35 -5.82 -5.56
C MET A 1 -56.88 -5.54 -6.03
N PRO A 2 -56.26 -4.35 -5.85
CA PRO A 2 -54.85 -4.14 -6.26
C PRO A 2 -53.81 -4.46 -5.17
N GLU A 3 -54.22 -4.53 -3.91
CA GLU A 3 -53.31 -4.60 -2.76
C GLU A 3 -52.63 -5.96 -2.62
N THR A 4 -53.33 -7.04 -3.00
CA THR A 4 -52.81 -8.41 -2.96
C THR A 4 -51.78 -8.67 -4.06
N ALA A 5 -51.85 -7.95 -5.19
CA ALA A 5 -50.90 -8.07 -6.29
C ALA A 5 -49.54 -7.42 -5.95
N LEU A 6 -49.55 -6.29 -5.24
CA LEU A 6 -48.32 -5.64 -4.79
C LEU A 6 -47.62 -6.44 -3.68
N ALA A 7 -48.39 -7.02 -2.75
CA ALA A 7 -47.85 -7.87 -1.69
C ALA A 7 -47.19 -9.15 -2.24
N THR A 8 -47.81 -9.81 -3.22
CA THR A 8 -47.24 -11.00 -3.87
C THR A 8 -46.00 -10.67 -4.69
N SER A 9 -45.98 -9.53 -5.39
CA SER A 9 -44.80 -9.05 -6.12
C SER A 9 -43.60 -8.77 -5.20
N PHE A 10 -43.84 -8.13 -4.05
CA PHE A 10 -42.81 -7.80 -3.07
C PHE A 10 -42.26 -9.06 -2.36
N ALA A 11 -43.12 -10.03 -2.08
CA ALA A 11 -42.73 -11.33 -1.53
C ALA A 11 -41.87 -12.16 -2.51
N LEU A 12 -42.18 -12.11 -3.81
CA LEU A 12 -41.39 -12.77 -4.86
C LEU A 12 -40.02 -12.10 -5.10
N LEU A 13 -39.93 -10.77 -5.00
CA LEU A 13 -38.64 -10.04 -5.08
C LEU A 13 -37.72 -10.29 -3.88
N THR A 14 -38.28 -10.41 -2.68
CA THR A 14 -37.50 -10.70 -1.46
C THR A 14 -37.07 -12.17 -1.39
N ALA A 15 -37.88 -13.10 -1.90
CA ALA A 15 -37.49 -14.49 -2.03
C ALA A 15 -36.32 -14.69 -3.02
N THR A 16 -36.26 -13.90 -4.10
CA THR A 16 -35.20 -14.02 -5.13
C THR A 16 -33.87 -13.33 -4.76
N SER A 17 -33.86 -12.39 -3.79
CA SER A 17 -32.63 -11.76 -3.30
C SER A 17 -31.84 -12.62 -2.30
N THR A 18 -32.45 -13.70 -1.79
CA THR A 18 -31.80 -14.72 -0.95
C THR A 18 -31.21 -15.88 -1.77
N GLY A 19 -30.91 -15.63 -3.04
CA GLY A 19 -30.11 -16.54 -3.85
C GLY A 19 -28.68 -16.68 -3.30
N VAL A 20 -28.12 -17.86 -3.52
CA VAL A 20 -26.71 -18.31 -3.37
C VAL A 20 -25.61 -17.23 -3.58
N GLY A 21 -25.91 -16.14 -4.27
CA GLY A 21 -25.06 -14.96 -4.44
C GLY A 21 -24.75 -14.19 -3.15
N GLY A 22 -25.64 -14.11 -2.16
CA GLY A 22 -25.38 -13.37 -0.92
C GLY A 22 -24.22 -13.94 -0.09
N ALA A 23 -24.18 -15.27 0.04
CA ALA A 23 -23.09 -15.97 0.71
C ALA A 23 -21.77 -15.92 -0.09
N ALA A 24 -21.84 -15.91 -1.42
CA ALA A 24 -20.67 -15.75 -2.28
C ALA A 24 -20.08 -14.33 -2.17
N LEU A 25 -20.92 -13.30 -2.17
CA LEU A 25 -20.49 -11.91 -2.01
C LEU A 25 -19.90 -11.67 -0.62
N ALA A 26 -20.51 -12.19 0.43
CA ALA A 26 -19.95 -12.11 1.79
C ALA A 26 -18.55 -12.75 1.87
N ARG A 27 -18.36 -13.92 1.25
CA ARG A 27 -17.03 -14.59 1.17
C ARG A 27 -16.01 -13.76 0.41
N LEU A 28 -16.39 -13.14 -0.71
CA LEU A 28 -15.51 -12.28 -1.49
C LEU A 28 -15.10 -11.02 -0.72
N ILE A 29 -16.03 -10.40 0.01
CA ILE A 29 -15.76 -9.22 0.85
C ILE A 29 -14.77 -9.58 1.95
N VAL A 30 -14.98 -10.71 2.64
CA VAL A 30 -14.06 -11.19 3.69
C VAL A 30 -12.67 -11.48 3.10
N LEU A 31 -12.60 -12.17 1.96
CA LEU A 31 -11.33 -12.44 1.29
C LEU A 31 -10.61 -11.17 0.85
N ALA A 32 -11.33 -10.20 0.27
CA ALA A 32 -10.77 -8.91 -0.11
C ALA A 32 -10.24 -8.13 1.11
N PHE A 33 -10.98 -8.16 2.22
CA PHE A 33 -10.56 -7.52 3.47
C PHE A 33 -9.31 -8.17 4.04
N VAL A 34 -9.26 -9.50 4.10
CA VAL A 34 -8.09 -10.25 4.57
C VAL A 34 -6.88 -9.99 3.66
N ALA A 35 -7.05 -10.05 2.34
CA ALA A 35 -5.97 -9.76 1.40
C ALA A 35 -5.45 -8.31 1.56
N GLY A 36 -6.35 -7.34 1.70
CA GLY A 36 -6.01 -5.94 1.98
C GLY A 36 -5.24 -5.78 3.29
N ALA A 37 -5.68 -6.44 4.35
CA ALA A 37 -5.00 -6.42 5.65
C ALA A 37 -3.59 -7.02 5.55
N VAL A 38 -3.44 -8.17 4.88
CA VAL A 38 -2.13 -8.82 4.69
C VAL A 38 -1.17 -7.92 3.91
N LEU A 39 -1.63 -7.32 2.81
CA LEU A 39 -0.85 -6.37 2.01
C LEU A 39 -0.42 -5.15 2.84
N TRP A 40 -1.33 -4.60 3.64
CA TRP A 40 -1.06 -3.47 4.52
C TRP A 40 0.01 -3.80 5.57
N PHE A 41 -0.13 -4.93 6.26
CA PHE A 41 0.86 -5.37 7.24
C PHE A 41 2.22 -5.69 6.61
N ALA A 42 2.22 -6.35 5.45
CA ALA A 42 3.44 -6.64 4.71
C ALA A 42 4.17 -5.36 4.29
N TRP A 43 3.44 -4.33 3.85
CA TRP A 43 4.01 -3.03 3.50
C TRP A 43 4.62 -2.35 4.73
N ARG A 44 3.91 -2.31 5.86
CA ARG A 44 4.42 -1.73 7.13
C ARG A 44 5.67 -2.46 7.63
N LEU A 45 5.68 -3.80 7.58
CA LEU A 45 6.85 -4.60 7.95
C LEU A 45 8.03 -4.37 7.00
N SER A 46 7.77 -4.23 5.70
CA SER A 46 8.79 -3.91 4.70
C SER A 46 9.43 -2.55 4.97
N LEU A 47 8.63 -1.53 5.30
CA LEU A 47 9.14 -0.21 5.70
C LEU A 47 9.99 -0.26 6.98
N ARG A 48 9.63 -1.10 7.94
CA ARG A 48 10.43 -1.30 9.17
C ARG A 48 11.74 -2.05 8.93
N LYS A 49 11.73 -3.09 8.09
CA LYS A 49 12.93 -3.89 7.80
C LYS A 49 13.92 -3.16 6.89
N ASN A 50 13.43 -2.41 5.91
CA ASN A 50 14.27 -1.67 4.98
C ASN A 50 13.89 -0.17 4.90
N PRO A 51 14.14 0.58 5.99
CA PRO A 51 13.77 1.99 6.07
C PRO A 51 14.63 2.89 5.18
N TYR A 52 15.79 2.39 4.76
CA TYR A 52 16.77 3.14 4.00
C TYR A 52 16.71 2.81 2.50
N THR A 53 16.88 3.83 1.68
CA THR A 53 17.07 3.71 0.23
C THR A 53 18.35 4.37 -0.20
N ALA A 54 18.95 3.88 -1.27
CA ALA A 54 20.09 4.52 -1.89
C ALA A 54 19.73 5.97 -2.26
N CYS A 55 20.60 6.91 -1.87
CA CYS A 55 20.42 8.30 -2.24
C CYS A 55 20.48 8.43 -3.78
N ARG A 56 19.45 9.00 -4.41
CA ARG A 56 19.40 9.21 -5.88
C ARG A 56 20.58 10.03 -6.41
N SER A 57 21.14 10.90 -5.57
CA SER A 57 22.18 11.85 -5.97
C SER A 57 23.57 11.22 -6.05
N CYS A 58 23.90 10.28 -5.15
CA CYS A 58 25.19 9.56 -5.12
C CYS A 58 25.05 8.05 -5.37
N LYS A 59 23.85 7.58 -5.71
CA LYS A 59 23.52 6.18 -6.00
C LYS A 59 23.95 5.18 -4.91
N GLY A 60 23.96 5.60 -3.64
CA GLY A 60 24.36 4.73 -2.52
C GLY A 60 25.82 4.89 -2.07
N HIS A 61 26.68 5.58 -2.83
CA HIS A 61 28.11 5.67 -2.50
C HIS A 61 28.45 6.68 -1.39
N GLY A 62 27.54 7.60 -1.04
CA GLY A 62 27.79 8.64 -0.03
C GLY A 62 28.74 9.77 -0.47
N MET A 63 29.50 9.55 -1.55
CA MET A 63 30.48 10.50 -2.06
C MET A 63 30.16 10.93 -3.49
N LYS A 64 30.65 12.11 -3.88
CA LYS A 64 30.62 12.62 -5.25
C LYS A 64 32.01 13.07 -5.65
N HIS A 65 32.40 12.76 -6.87
CA HIS A 65 33.59 13.32 -7.47
C HIS A 65 33.30 14.74 -8.00
N GLY A 66 34.29 15.62 -7.93
CA GLY A 66 34.24 16.92 -8.60
C GLY A 66 34.24 16.74 -10.12
N ARG A 67 33.58 17.64 -10.87
CA ARG A 67 33.64 17.62 -12.34
C ARG A 67 35.03 18.00 -12.88
N VAL A 68 35.75 18.83 -12.12
CA VAL A 68 37.07 19.36 -12.50
C VAL A 68 38.19 18.56 -11.82
N PHE A 69 38.04 18.25 -10.54
CA PHE A 69 38.99 17.43 -9.79
C PHE A 69 38.37 16.05 -9.54
N THR A 70 38.66 15.10 -10.43
CA THR A 70 38.11 13.74 -10.36
C THR A 70 38.68 12.91 -9.20
N ARG A 71 39.86 13.29 -8.67
CA ARG A 71 40.44 12.67 -7.46
C ARG A 71 39.90 13.25 -6.15
N ALA A 72 39.30 14.43 -6.16
CA ALA A 72 38.74 15.02 -4.96
C ALA A 72 37.35 14.45 -4.69
N MET A 73 37.24 13.66 -3.63
CA MET A 73 35.98 13.12 -3.14
C MET A 73 35.36 14.13 -2.16
N ARG A 74 34.10 14.49 -2.38
CA ARG A 74 33.32 15.31 -1.46
C ARG A 74 32.08 14.56 -1.00
N HIS A 75 31.64 14.82 0.23
CA HIS A 75 30.39 14.25 0.71
C HIS A 75 29.21 14.68 -0.17
N CYS A 76 28.30 13.73 -0.41
CA CYS A 76 27.10 14.02 -1.15
C CYS A 76 26.18 14.92 -0.29
N GLY A 77 25.99 16.18 -0.72
CA GLY A 77 25.12 17.13 -0.01
C GLY A 77 23.66 16.68 0.13
N GLY A 78 23.18 15.78 -0.72
CA GLY A 78 21.81 15.26 -0.63
C GLY A 78 21.61 14.19 0.46
N CYS A 79 22.67 13.54 0.95
CA CYS A 79 22.58 12.53 2.03
C CYS A 79 23.55 12.80 3.19
N GLY A 80 24.29 13.92 3.14
CA GLY A 80 25.30 14.27 4.15
C GLY A 80 26.46 13.28 4.26
N GLY A 81 26.75 12.49 3.23
CA GLY A 81 27.83 11.49 3.27
C GLY A 81 27.42 10.04 3.59
N SER A 82 26.20 9.81 4.08
CA SER A 82 25.73 8.47 4.52
C SER A 82 25.41 7.47 3.39
N GLY A 83 25.29 7.94 2.14
CA GLY A 83 24.90 7.13 0.97
C GLY A 83 23.42 6.74 0.92
N HIS A 84 22.72 6.81 2.06
CA HIS A 84 21.35 6.34 2.20
C HIS A 84 20.43 7.46 2.70
N VAL A 85 19.18 7.42 2.25
CA VAL A 85 18.12 8.34 2.68
C VAL A 85 16.91 7.54 3.13
N LEU A 86 16.20 8.03 4.14
CA LEU A 86 14.98 7.38 4.61
C LEU A 86 13.91 7.40 3.51
N ARG A 87 13.23 6.26 3.34
CA ARG A 87 12.05 6.15 2.48
C ARG A 87 10.91 7.01 3.03
N VAL A 88 10.13 7.58 2.12
CA VAL A 88 8.85 8.23 2.45
C VAL A 88 7.94 7.17 3.10
N GLY A 89 7.43 7.45 4.30
CA GLY A 89 6.64 6.50 5.11
C GLY A 89 7.44 5.68 6.14
N ALA A 90 8.78 5.76 6.18
CA ALA A 90 9.59 5.11 7.22
C ALA A 90 9.67 5.93 8.53
N ARG A 91 9.21 7.19 8.52
CA ARG A 91 9.28 8.15 9.65
C ARG A 91 8.00 8.21 10.48
N ASP A 92 7.31 7.09 10.68
CA ASP A 92 6.13 7.04 11.56
C ASP A 92 6.46 6.97 13.07
N HIS A 93 7.73 7.16 13.44
CA HIS A 93 8.20 7.14 14.82
C HIS A 93 9.12 8.34 15.09
N ARG A 94 8.53 9.50 15.38
CA ARG A 94 9.21 10.58 16.09
C ARG A 94 8.24 11.22 17.07
#